data_AF-I0UUX6-F1
#
_entry.id   AF-I0UUX6-F1
#
_cell.length_a   1.000
_cell.length_b   1.000
_cell.length_c   1.000
_cell.angle_alpha   90.00
_cell.angle_beta   90.00
_cell.angle_gamma   90.00
#
_symmetry.space_group_name_H-M   'P 1'
#
loop_
_entity.id
_entity.type
_entity.pdbx_description
1 polymer ?
#
loop_
_entity_poly.entity_id
_entity_poly.type
_entity_poly.pdbx_seq_one_letter_code
_entity_poly.pdbx_strand_id
1 'polypeptide(L)'
;MRPLTTPRLFAKSCLAATMGLALTLSAAAPASAVQPPAHETGVVTSGDTTKDVLSPGMKKAEGNIAVFVQFKGKGAYEQTQSPAVLANKQAPVNKQAEVQAIKTQVQSQAQAAARQSNSQALYTVHNTARGVVLQGDAAQIRELARRGDVERITPIIAKERQNASSVVDTKTIDTWTRENTGYTGKDVTIAVVDSGVDYTHADFGGPGTAEAYQKAKDMPELPSADSGLIDRTKIAAGVDLVGDSYNASSTNAEQNTPHPDSNPLDCRPDGFGSGGHGTHVAGTAAGYGV
;
A
#
# COMPACT_ATOMS: atom_id res chain seq x y z
N MET A 1 -84.75 -27.04 -26.72
CA MET A 1 -83.61 -27.16 -27.65
C MET A 1 -82.38 -27.48 -26.85
N ARG A 2 -81.75 -28.59 -27.23
CA ARG A 2 -80.53 -29.30 -26.79
C ARG A 2 -79.96 -29.16 -25.35
N PRO A 3 -79.51 -30.29 -24.75
CA PRO A 3 -79.47 -30.52 -23.30
C PRO A 3 -78.06 -30.94 -22.79
N LEU A 4 -78.01 -31.50 -21.57
CA LEU A 4 -76.97 -32.39 -20.98
C LEU A 4 -75.77 -31.65 -20.34
N THR A 5 -75.33 -31.91 -19.10
CA THR A 5 -75.38 -33.12 -18.26
C THR A 5 -74.97 -32.81 -16.80
N THR A 6 -75.71 -33.35 -15.83
CA THR A 6 -75.24 -33.78 -14.47
C THR A 6 -74.37 -35.05 -14.58
N PRO A 7 -73.50 -35.49 -13.61
CA PRO A 7 -73.83 -35.61 -12.17
C PRO A 7 -72.71 -35.63 -11.07
N ARG A 8 -73.18 -35.49 -9.81
CA ARG A 8 -72.85 -36.18 -8.53
C ARG A 8 -71.43 -36.18 -7.90
N LEU A 9 -71.43 -35.67 -6.65
CA LEU A 9 -70.90 -36.21 -5.37
C LEU A 9 -69.49 -36.84 -5.34
N PHE A 10 -68.62 -36.34 -4.45
CA PHE A 10 -68.23 -37.03 -3.20
C PHE A 10 -67.49 -36.06 -2.26
N ALA A 11 -67.94 -36.03 -1.00
CA ALA A 11 -67.27 -35.36 0.10
C ALA A 11 -65.99 -36.11 0.50
N LYS A 12 -64.98 -35.38 1.00
CA LYS A 12 -64.22 -35.70 2.24
C LYS A 12 -63.14 -34.64 2.50
N SER A 13 -63.39 -33.87 3.57
CA SER A 13 -62.47 -33.61 4.68
C SER A 13 -61.12 -32.91 4.46
N CYS A 14 -61.02 -31.79 5.18
CA CYS A 14 -59.95 -31.44 6.13
C CYS A 14 -58.83 -30.46 5.72
N LEU A 15 -58.70 -29.50 6.63
CA LEU A 15 -57.61 -28.57 6.92
C LEU A 15 -57.43 -27.35 6.00
N ALA A 16 -57.93 -26.24 6.51
CA ALA A 16 -57.43 -24.91 6.23
C ALA A 16 -55.93 -24.84 6.57
N ALA A 17 -55.11 -24.48 5.59
CA ALA A 17 -53.73 -24.07 5.78
C ALA A 17 -53.60 -22.62 5.29
N THR A 18 -53.61 -21.70 6.25
CA THR A 18 -53.18 -20.31 6.08
C THR A 18 -51.71 -20.32 5.67
N MET A 19 -51.40 -20.03 4.40
CA MET A 19 -50.04 -19.69 3.99
C MET A 19 -49.73 -18.27 4.45
N GLY A 20 -49.16 -18.17 5.66
CA GLY A 20 -48.41 -16.99 6.07
C GLY A 20 -47.08 -16.96 5.34
N LEU A 21 -46.80 -15.84 4.67
CA LEU A 21 -45.47 -15.49 4.16
C LEU A 21 -44.52 -15.37 5.37
N ALA A 22 -43.65 -16.34 5.58
CA ALA A 22 -42.54 -16.22 6.51
C ALA A 22 -41.37 -15.53 5.79
N LEU A 23 -41.16 -14.25 6.06
CA LEU A 23 -39.88 -13.58 5.80
C LEU A 23 -38.83 -14.17 6.76
N THR A 24 -38.03 -15.12 6.27
CA THR A 24 -36.80 -15.53 6.97
C THR A 24 -35.77 -14.42 6.82
N LEU A 25 -35.68 -13.53 7.81
CA LEU A 25 -34.46 -12.74 8.01
C LEU A 25 -33.35 -13.71 8.42
N SER A 26 -32.46 -14.05 7.49
CA SER A 26 -31.14 -14.57 7.85
C SER A 26 -30.37 -13.44 8.52
N ALA A 27 -30.45 -13.37 9.84
CA ALA A 27 -29.51 -12.59 10.63
C ALA A 27 -28.12 -13.23 10.44
N ALA A 28 -27.32 -12.67 9.54
CA ALA A 28 -25.88 -12.91 9.56
C ALA A 28 -25.38 -12.37 10.90
N ALA A 29 -25.01 -13.29 11.80
CA ALA A 29 -24.30 -12.90 13.02
C ALA A 29 -23.07 -12.07 12.61
N PRO A 30 -22.80 -10.93 13.24
CA PRO A 30 -21.55 -10.22 12.98
C PRO A 30 -20.42 -11.20 13.30
N ALA A 31 -19.56 -11.44 12.33
CA ALA A 31 -18.28 -12.07 12.60
C ALA A 31 -17.52 -11.12 13.52
N SER A 32 -17.57 -11.37 14.83
CA SER A 32 -16.68 -10.73 15.79
C SER A 32 -15.26 -11.15 15.45
N ALA A 33 -14.60 -10.38 14.59
CA ALA A 33 -13.18 -10.47 14.40
C ALA A 33 -12.53 -10.08 15.73
N VAL A 34 -11.82 -11.04 16.34
CA VAL A 34 -10.97 -10.81 17.50
C VAL A 34 -9.97 -9.73 17.10
N GLN A 35 -10.03 -8.56 17.72
CA GLN A 35 -8.97 -7.56 17.60
C GLN A 35 -7.67 -8.22 18.08
N PRO A 36 -6.66 -8.39 17.22
CA PRO A 36 -5.33 -8.67 17.73
C PRO A 36 -4.94 -7.50 18.65
N PRO A 37 -4.22 -7.76 19.76
CA PRO A 37 -3.80 -6.72 20.67
C PRO A 37 -3.09 -5.63 19.86
N ALA A 38 -3.42 -4.37 20.15
CA ALA A 38 -2.78 -3.20 19.57
C ALA A 38 -1.28 -3.27 19.91
N HIS A 39 -0.50 -3.91 19.05
CA HIS A 39 0.90 -3.55 18.92
C HIS A 39 0.88 -2.12 18.42
N GLU A 40 1.43 -1.23 19.24
CA GLU A 40 1.71 0.17 18.90
C GLU A 40 1.97 0.27 17.41
N THR A 41 1.08 0.95 16.69
CA THR A 41 1.37 1.42 15.34
C THR A 41 2.47 2.45 15.53
N GLY A 42 3.70 1.93 15.62
CA GLY A 42 4.89 2.72 15.78
C GLY A 42 4.98 3.60 14.56
N VAL A 43 4.55 4.85 14.72
CA VAL A 43 5.31 5.95 14.15
C VAL A 43 6.72 5.67 14.64
N VAL A 44 7.56 5.11 13.76
CA VAL A 44 9.00 5.13 13.97
C VAL A 44 9.38 6.59 13.81
N THR A 45 9.07 7.38 14.83
CA THR A 45 9.83 8.58 15.09
C THR A 45 11.26 8.06 15.19
N SER A 46 12.19 8.68 14.48
CA SER A 46 13.61 8.33 14.52
C SER A 46 14.25 8.56 15.90
N GLY A 47 13.45 8.63 16.96
CA GLY A 47 13.80 9.07 18.30
C GLY A 47 13.87 7.95 19.35
N ASP A 48 13.42 6.73 19.08
CA ASP A 48 13.50 5.66 20.09
C ASP A 48 13.95 4.32 19.53
N THR A 49 15.27 4.20 19.30
CA THR A 49 15.93 2.90 19.35
C THR A 49 17.24 3.09 20.08
N THR A 50 17.59 2.14 20.94
CA THR A 50 18.95 1.98 21.46
C THR A 50 19.97 2.22 20.33
N LYS A 51 21.00 3.04 20.59
CA LYS A 51 22.04 3.48 19.64
C LYS A 51 22.92 2.35 19.06
N ASP A 52 22.46 1.10 19.15
CA ASP A 52 23.18 -0.06 18.66
C ASP A 52 23.14 -0.09 17.14
N VAL A 53 24.31 -0.32 16.54
CA VAL A 53 24.44 -0.51 15.09
C VAL A 53 23.62 -1.73 14.62
N LEU A 54 23.49 -2.77 15.45
CA LEU A 54 22.65 -3.93 15.17
C LEU A 54 21.25 -3.76 15.78
N SER A 55 20.23 -3.73 14.92
CA SER A 55 18.83 -3.81 15.38
C SER A 55 18.54 -5.13 16.13
N PRO A 56 17.52 -5.17 17.01
CA PRO A 56 17.14 -6.40 17.72
C PRO A 56 16.87 -7.60 16.79
N GLY A 57 16.24 -7.35 15.63
CA GLY A 57 16.00 -8.38 14.62
C GLY A 57 17.29 -8.94 14.03
N MET A 58 18.28 -8.08 13.74
CA MET A 58 19.58 -8.56 13.24
C MET A 58 20.34 -9.43 14.24
N LYS A 59 20.23 -9.17 15.54
CA LYS A 59 20.96 -9.95 16.58
C LYS A 59 20.60 -11.43 16.56
N LYS A 60 19.39 -11.78 16.11
CA LYS A 60 18.85 -13.15 16.05
C LYS A 60 18.70 -13.67 14.61
N ALA A 61 19.07 -12.88 13.62
CA ALA A 61 18.89 -13.23 12.22
C ALA A 61 19.90 -14.31 11.80
N GLU A 62 19.41 -15.27 11.01
CA GLU A 62 20.17 -16.41 10.52
C GLU A 62 19.88 -16.65 9.04
N GLY A 63 20.78 -17.36 8.36
CA GLY A 63 20.63 -17.72 6.95
C GLY A 63 20.81 -16.55 5.98
N ASN A 64 20.36 -16.78 4.75
CA ASN A 64 20.45 -15.81 3.66
C ASN A 64 19.25 -14.85 3.71
N ILE A 65 19.48 -13.57 4.01
CA ILE A 65 18.43 -12.58 4.23
C ILE A 65 18.73 -11.25 3.52
N ALA A 66 17.67 -10.50 3.23
CA ALA A 66 17.76 -9.10 2.79
C ALA A 66 17.93 -8.18 4.00
N VAL A 67 18.91 -7.28 3.94
CA VAL A 67 19.28 -6.39 5.05
C VAL A 67 19.54 -5.00 4.53
N PHE A 68 18.93 -4.01 5.15
CA PHE A 68 19.30 -2.61 4.94
C PHE A 68 20.45 -2.24 5.87
N VAL A 69 21.59 -1.89 5.27
CA VAL A 69 22.77 -1.32 5.93
C VAL A 69 22.77 0.18 5.68
N GLN A 70 22.44 0.95 6.71
CA GLN A 70 22.47 2.40 6.71
C GLN A 70 23.88 2.89 7.04
N PHE A 71 24.40 3.76 6.19
CA PHE A 71 25.66 4.45 6.40
C PHE A 71 25.46 5.75 7.17
N LYS A 72 26.53 6.21 7.82
CA LYS A 72 26.53 7.49 8.54
C LYS A 72 26.32 8.67 7.60
N GLY A 73 25.68 9.70 8.15
CA GLY A 73 25.43 10.97 7.48
C GLY A 73 24.01 11.12 6.92
N LYS A 74 23.70 12.35 6.55
CA LYS A 74 22.38 12.77 6.07
C LYS A 74 22.08 12.26 4.65
N GLY A 75 20.82 12.07 4.29
CA GLY A 75 20.43 11.81 2.89
C GLY A 75 20.73 12.99 1.95
N ALA A 76 20.75 12.75 0.64
CA ALA A 76 21.02 13.79 -0.35
C ALA A 76 20.00 14.94 -0.30
N TYR A 77 18.73 14.66 -0.01
CA TYR A 77 17.71 15.70 0.14
C TYR A 77 18.06 16.65 1.28
N GLU A 78 18.35 16.12 2.47
CA GLU A 78 18.70 16.93 3.63
C GLU A 78 20.03 17.68 3.47
N GLN A 79 21.00 17.10 2.74
CA GLN A 79 22.30 17.75 2.51
C GLN A 79 22.23 18.89 1.50
N THR A 80 21.34 18.80 0.50
CA THR A 80 21.36 19.70 -0.66
C THR A 80 20.31 20.81 -0.59
N GLN A 81 19.29 20.64 0.26
CA GLN A 81 18.20 21.58 0.40
C GLN A 81 18.42 22.57 1.55
N SER A 82 17.82 23.75 1.42
CA SER A 82 17.88 24.79 2.46
C SER A 82 16.99 24.43 3.67
N PRO A 83 17.23 25.01 4.86
CA PRO A 83 16.34 24.84 6.00
C PRO A 83 14.87 25.24 5.71
N ALA A 84 14.65 26.21 4.82
CA ALA A 84 13.31 26.62 4.43
C ALA A 84 12.59 25.54 3.59
N VAL A 85 13.31 24.86 2.69
CA VAL A 85 12.77 23.71 1.94
C VAL A 85 12.49 22.54 2.87
N LEU A 86 13.42 22.22 3.78
CA LEU A 86 13.25 21.13 4.75
C LEU A 86 12.08 21.37 5.71
N ALA A 87 11.74 22.64 5.96
CA ALA A 87 10.58 23.05 6.74
C ALA A 87 9.29 23.22 5.90
N ASN A 88 9.28 22.79 4.63
CA ASN A 88 8.17 22.93 3.69
C ASN A 88 7.69 24.39 3.49
N LYS A 89 8.57 25.38 3.66
CA LYS A 89 8.28 26.80 3.45
C LYS A 89 8.64 27.28 2.04
N GLN A 90 9.37 26.47 1.28
CA GLN A 90 9.81 26.75 -0.09
C GLN A 90 9.83 25.46 -0.91
N ALA A 91 9.67 25.59 -2.22
CA ALA A 91 9.79 24.46 -3.14
C ALA A 91 11.25 23.94 -3.21
N PRO A 92 11.45 22.62 -3.38
CA PRO A 92 12.79 22.06 -3.55
C PRO A 92 13.53 22.66 -4.74
N VAL A 93 14.84 22.87 -4.55
CA VAL A 93 15.73 23.37 -5.60
C VAL A 93 16.37 22.20 -6.32
N ASN A 94 16.51 22.29 -7.65
CA ASN A 94 17.22 21.29 -8.42
C ASN A 94 18.72 21.28 -8.06
N LYS A 95 19.17 20.17 -7.46
CA LYS A 95 20.53 19.93 -6.99
C LYS A 95 21.12 18.64 -7.58
N GLN A 96 20.78 18.39 -8.85
CA GLN A 96 21.07 17.12 -9.51
C GLN A 96 22.55 16.72 -9.47
N ALA A 97 23.47 17.68 -9.64
CA ALA A 97 24.91 17.40 -9.62
C ALA A 97 25.39 16.96 -8.23
N GLU A 98 24.98 17.67 -7.17
CA GLU A 98 25.32 17.32 -5.80
C GLU A 98 24.67 15.99 -5.37
N VAL A 99 23.41 15.77 -5.75
CA VAL A 99 22.70 14.50 -5.51
C VAL A 99 23.41 13.34 -6.21
N GLN A 100 23.90 13.54 -7.44
CA GLN A 100 24.65 12.49 -8.15
C GLN A 100 25.98 12.18 -7.47
N ALA A 101 26.71 13.20 -6.99
CA ALA A 101 27.94 12.97 -6.25
C ALA A 101 27.70 12.12 -4.99
N ILE A 102 26.63 12.41 -4.24
CA ILE A 102 26.24 11.64 -3.06
C ILE A 102 25.85 10.21 -3.45
N LYS A 103 25.09 10.03 -4.55
CA LYS A 103 24.75 8.70 -5.08
C LYS A 103 26.00 7.89 -5.40
N THR A 104 26.96 8.44 -6.12
CA THR A 104 28.23 7.77 -6.44
C THR A 104 29.00 7.39 -5.17
N GLN A 105 29.04 8.28 -4.18
CA GLN A 105 29.70 7.97 -2.90
C GLN A 105 29.01 6.79 -2.19
N VAL A 106 27.68 6.80 -2.09
CA VAL A 106 26.92 5.70 -1.49
C VAL A 106 27.12 4.39 -2.25
N GLN A 107 27.17 4.42 -3.60
CA GLN A 107 27.45 3.24 -4.41
C GLN A 107 28.85 2.66 -4.14
N SER A 108 29.86 3.51 -3.93
CA SER A 108 31.20 3.05 -3.54
C SER A 108 31.19 2.38 -2.16
N GLN A 109 30.53 3.00 -1.16
CA GLN A 109 30.38 2.41 0.18
C GLN A 109 29.62 1.08 0.14
N ALA A 110 28.57 1.01 -0.66
CA ALA A 110 27.77 -0.18 -0.89
C ALA A 110 28.60 -1.35 -1.44
N GLN A 111 29.42 -1.09 -2.47
CA GLN A 111 30.31 -2.10 -3.04
C GLN A 111 31.36 -2.58 -2.04
N ALA A 112 31.90 -1.68 -1.22
CA ALA A 112 32.85 -2.03 -0.17
C ALA A 112 32.21 -2.91 0.91
N ALA A 113 30.99 -2.56 1.36
CA ALA A 113 30.23 -3.35 2.33
C ALA A 113 29.89 -4.74 1.78
N ALA A 114 29.36 -4.81 0.56
CA ALA A 114 29.01 -6.06 -0.11
C ALA A 114 30.20 -7.01 -0.25
N ARG A 115 31.37 -6.51 -0.65
CA ARG A 115 32.62 -7.31 -0.73
C ARG A 115 33.06 -7.81 0.64
N GLN A 116 33.01 -6.97 1.67
CA GLN A 116 33.44 -7.33 3.01
C GLN A 116 32.56 -8.40 3.66
N SER A 117 31.25 -8.38 3.40
CA SER A 117 30.30 -9.36 3.93
C SER A 117 29.97 -10.52 2.97
N ASN A 118 30.68 -10.62 1.84
CA ASN A 118 30.41 -11.58 0.77
C ASN A 118 28.90 -11.65 0.40
N SER A 119 28.28 -10.49 0.28
CA SER A 119 26.84 -10.35 0.03
C SER A 119 26.61 -9.69 -1.33
N GLN A 120 25.43 -9.92 -1.91
CA GLN A 120 25.00 -9.24 -3.12
C GLN A 120 24.38 -7.88 -2.75
N ALA A 121 24.85 -6.80 -3.35
CA ALA A 121 24.15 -5.52 -3.28
C ALA A 121 22.96 -5.53 -4.24
N LEU A 122 21.75 -5.43 -3.70
CA LEU A 122 20.51 -5.38 -4.49
C LEU A 122 20.30 -3.98 -5.06
N TYR A 123 20.30 -2.96 -4.20
CA TYR A 123 20.16 -1.57 -4.58
C TYR A 123 20.69 -0.63 -3.49
N THR A 124 20.79 0.67 -3.82
CA THR A 124 21.25 1.71 -2.90
C THR A 124 20.19 2.76 -2.68
N VAL A 125 20.13 3.28 -1.46
CA VAL A 125 19.29 4.43 -1.10
C VAL A 125 20.24 5.57 -0.77
N HIS A 126 20.00 6.75 -1.34
CA HIS A 126 20.86 7.91 -1.13
C HIS A 126 20.09 9.20 -0.85
N ASN A 127 18.80 9.29 -1.22
CA ASN A 127 18.05 10.54 -1.15
C ASN A 127 17.53 10.84 0.27
N THR A 128 16.78 9.91 0.86
CA THR A 128 16.19 10.04 2.22
C THR A 128 17.16 9.56 3.30
N ALA A 129 17.87 8.47 3.02
CA ALA A 129 18.93 7.92 3.84
C ALA A 129 20.08 7.46 2.94
N ARG A 130 21.27 7.30 3.52
CA ARG A 130 22.44 6.73 2.84
C ARG A 130 22.54 5.27 3.22
N GLY A 131 22.56 4.37 2.26
CA GLY A 131 22.66 2.95 2.57
C GLY A 131 22.59 2.03 1.37
N VAL A 132 22.70 0.75 1.67
CA VAL A 132 22.62 -0.35 0.71
C VAL A 132 21.71 -1.43 1.25
N VAL A 133 20.95 -2.04 0.36
CA VAL A 133 20.28 -3.31 0.63
C VAL A 133 21.16 -4.44 0.16
N LEU A 134 21.56 -5.30 1.10
CA LEU A 134 22.38 -6.49 0.85
C LEU A 134 21.53 -7.75 0.99
N GLN A 135 21.72 -8.70 0.10
CA GLN A 135 21.25 -10.08 0.23
C GLN A 135 22.46 -10.97 0.55
N GLY A 136 22.44 -11.66 1.68
CA GLY A 136 23.55 -12.53 2.05
C GLY A 136 23.38 -13.18 3.42
N ASP A 137 24.43 -13.88 3.85
CA ASP A 137 24.46 -14.53 5.15
C ASP A 137 24.40 -13.52 6.30
N ALA A 138 23.42 -13.71 7.20
CA ALA A 138 23.18 -12.81 8.32
C ALA A 138 24.40 -12.66 9.25
N ALA A 139 25.20 -13.72 9.44
CA ALA A 139 26.38 -13.66 10.30
C ALA A 139 27.48 -12.80 9.69
N GLN A 140 27.71 -12.92 8.38
CA GLN A 140 28.70 -12.09 7.68
C GLN A 140 28.28 -10.63 7.58
N ILE A 141 26.99 -10.36 7.35
CA ILE A 141 26.46 -8.98 7.33
C ILE A 141 26.57 -8.33 8.72
N ARG A 142 26.38 -9.07 9.81
CA ARG A 142 26.56 -8.55 11.18
C ARG A 142 27.97 -8.02 11.43
N GLU A 143 29.00 -8.58 10.80
CA GLU A 143 30.38 -8.09 10.94
C GLU A 143 30.56 -6.66 10.39
N LEU A 144 29.68 -6.20 9.50
CA LEU A 144 29.68 -4.80 9.03
C LEU A 144 29.41 -3.80 10.16
N ALA A 145 28.85 -4.24 11.30
CA ALA A 145 28.66 -3.37 12.46
C ALA A 145 29.99 -2.83 13.05
N ARG A 146 31.12 -3.46 12.72
CA ARG A 146 32.46 -2.99 13.11
C ARG A 146 33.01 -1.89 12.20
N ARG A 147 32.36 -1.59 11.08
CA ARG A 147 32.79 -0.54 10.17
C ARG A 147 32.47 0.84 10.76
N GLY A 148 33.42 1.76 10.68
CA GLY A 148 33.25 3.12 11.20
C GLY A 148 32.20 3.95 10.46
N ASP A 149 31.85 3.58 9.23
CA ASP A 149 30.89 4.27 8.36
C ASP A 149 29.47 3.69 8.40
N VAL A 150 29.22 2.63 9.17
CA VAL A 150 27.87 2.05 9.35
C VAL A 150 27.19 2.68 10.56
N GLU A 151 25.96 3.15 10.35
CA GLU A 151 25.09 3.71 11.39
C GLU A 151 24.16 2.64 11.95
N ARG A 152 23.54 1.84 11.07
CA ARG A 152 22.51 0.87 11.47
C ARG A 152 22.38 -0.28 10.49
N ILE A 153 22.06 -1.47 11.00
CA ILE A 153 21.80 -2.69 10.22
C ILE A 153 20.44 -3.26 10.66
N THR A 154 19.51 -3.35 9.71
CA THR A 154 18.12 -3.77 9.96
C THR A 154 17.68 -4.78 8.90
N PRO A 155 17.11 -5.95 9.28
CA PRO A 155 16.61 -6.90 8.29
C PRO A 155 15.41 -6.29 7.55
N ILE A 156 15.31 -6.58 6.26
CA ILE A 156 14.10 -6.28 5.49
C ILE A 156 13.15 -7.45 5.67
N ILE A 157 11.98 -7.14 6.23
CA ILE A 157 10.94 -8.13 6.53
C ILE A 157 9.78 -7.86 5.59
N ALA A 158 9.28 -8.91 4.95
CA ALA A 158 8.09 -8.84 4.11
C ALA A 158 6.94 -8.21 4.89
N LYS A 159 6.23 -7.29 4.23
CA LYS A 159 5.03 -6.65 4.76
C LYS A 159 3.83 -7.14 3.97
N GLU A 160 2.72 -7.26 4.68
CA GLU A 160 1.44 -7.65 4.10
C GLU A 160 0.46 -6.51 4.27
N ARG A 161 -0.53 -6.46 3.38
CA ARG A 161 -1.64 -5.51 3.46
C ARG A 161 -2.40 -5.72 4.77
N GLN A 162 -2.70 -4.62 5.45
CA GLN A 162 -3.47 -4.63 6.69
C GLN A 162 -4.51 -3.53 6.63
N ASN A 163 -5.74 -3.87 6.97
CA ASN A 163 -6.78 -2.90 7.25
C ASN A 163 -7.37 -3.19 8.63
N ALA A 164 -7.60 -2.14 9.40
CA ALA A 164 -8.44 -2.17 10.60
C ALA A 164 -9.83 -1.60 10.28
N SER A 165 -10.83 -1.88 11.12
CA SER A 165 -12.24 -1.60 10.84
C SER A 165 -12.66 -0.11 10.90
N SER A 166 -13.60 0.21 10.00
CA SER A 166 -14.69 1.23 9.93
C SER A 166 -14.51 2.72 10.33
N VAL A 167 -15.06 3.58 9.47
CA VAL A 167 -15.29 5.04 9.61
C VAL A 167 -16.02 5.44 10.91
N VAL A 168 -16.76 4.54 11.55
CA VAL A 168 -17.47 4.83 12.80
C VAL A 168 -16.48 5.14 13.93
N ASP A 169 -15.31 4.50 13.91
CA ASP A 169 -14.29 4.67 14.95
C ASP A 169 -13.46 5.95 14.76
N THR A 170 -13.46 6.54 13.57
CA THR A 170 -12.72 7.78 13.27
C THR A 170 -13.49 9.06 13.58
N LYS A 171 -14.79 8.96 13.89
CA LYS A 171 -15.71 10.11 14.12
C LYS A 171 -15.70 11.15 12.99
N THR A 172 -15.35 10.74 11.77
CA THR A 172 -15.23 11.64 10.61
C THR A 172 -16.57 12.33 10.32
N ILE A 173 -17.69 11.61 10.53
CA ILE A 173 -19.02 12.18 10.37
C ILE A 173 -19.30 13.34 11.33
N ASP A 174 -18.84 13.29 12.58
CA ASP A 174 -19.02 14.39 13.54
C ASP A 174 -18.19 15.61 13.10
N THR A 175 -16.99 15.41 12.57
CA THR A 175 -16.16 16.51 12.02
C THR A 175 -16.82 17.18 10.82
N TRP A 176 -17.38 16.40 9.89
CA TRP A 176 -18.02 16.91 8.67
C TRP A 176 -19.39 17.54 8.93
N THR A 177 -20.22 16.93 9.77
CA THR A 177 -21.64 17.30 9.91
C THR A 177 -21.94 18.17 11.12
N ARG A 178 -21.16 18.07 12.20
CA ARG A 178 -21.42 18.80 13.45
C ARG A 178 -20.52 20.00 13.65
N GLU A 179 -19.25 19.90 13.32
CA GLU A 179 -18.28 20.91 13.73
C GLU A 179 -18.07 22.03 12.72
N ASN A 180 -18.60 21.90 11.48
CA ASN A 180 -18.49 22.86 10.37
C ASN A 180 -17.12 23.57 10.34
N THR A 181 -16.07 22.79 10.50
CA THR A 181 -14.74 23.30 10.85
C THR A 181 -14.11 24.13 9.72
N GLY A 182 -14.67 24.06 8.52
CA GLY A 182 -14.11 24.64 7.30
C GLY A 182 -12.87 23.88 6.79
N TYR A 183 -12.41 22.85 7.49
CA TYR A 183 -11.27 22.03 7.08
C TYR A 183 -11.71 20.94 6.11
N THR A 184 -11.42 21.14 4.83
CA THR A 184 -11.78 20.22 3.74
C THR A 184 -10.62 19.36 3.24
N GLY A 185 -9.40 19.60 3.73
CA GLY A 185 -8.17 19.06 3.13
C GLY A 185 -7.73 19.81 1.86
N LYS A 186 -8.32 20.98 1.56
CA LYS A 186 -7.85 21.84 0.47
C LYS A 186 -6.35 22.15 0.63
N ASP A 187 -5.62 22.12 -0.48
CA ASP A 187 -4.17 22.33 -0.57
C ASP A 187 -3.33 21.30 0.21
N VAL A 188 -3.93 20.17 0.61
CA VAL A 188 -3.23 19.01 1.18
C VAL A 188 -3.07 17.92 0.11
N THR A 189 -1.86 17.43 -0.07
CA THR A 189 -1.57 16.26 -0.92
C THR A 189 -1.42 15.01 -0.05
N ILE A 190 -2.11 13.94 -0.43
CA ILE A 190 -2.04 12.63 0.21
C ILE A 190 -1.30 11.68 -0.72
N ALA A 191 -0.23 11.04 -0.22
CA ALA A 191 0.45 9.96 -0.93
C ALA A 191 0.01 8.61 -0.32
N VAL A 192 -0.56 7.74 -1.14
CA VAL A 192 -0.94 6.37 -0.75
C VAL A 192 0.10 5.41 -1.33
N VAL A 193 0.78 4.67 -0.46
CA VAL A 193 1.76 3.64 -0.85
C VAL A 193 1.16 2.28 -0.51
N ASP A 194 0.51 1.66 -1.48
CA ASP A 194 -0.29 0.45 -1.31
C ASP A 194 -0.30 -0.37 -2.62
N SER A 195 -1.33 -1.20 -2.89
CA SER A 195 -1.45 -2.03 -4.10
C SER A 195 -1.77 -1.28 -5.39
N GLY A 196 -1.83 0.06 -5.34
CA GLY A 196 -2.20 0.92 -6.47
C GLY A 196 -3.50 1.68 -6.22
N VAL A 197 -4.03 2.31 -7.27
CA VAL A 197 -5.36 2.96 -7.26
C VAL A 197 -6.08 2.71 -8.57
N ASP A 198 -7.31 2.23 -8.52
CA ASP A 198 -8.22 2.25 -9.69
C ASP A 198 -8.67 3.69 -9.96
N TYR A 199 -7.83 4.45 -10.66
CA TYR A 199 -8.13 5.84 -11.04
C TYR A 199 -9.27 5.96 -12.06
N THR A 200 -9.75 4.83 -12.62
CA THR A 200 -10.93 4.82 -13.50
C THR A 200 -12.24 4.75 -12.73
N HIS A 201 -12.19 4.47 -11.42
CA HIS A 201 -13.37 4.39 -10.57
C HIS A 201 -14.09 5.74 -10.44
N ALA A 202 -15.41 5.74 -10.44
CA ALA A 202 -16.23 6.96 -10.36
C ALA A 202 -15.99 7.76 -9.06
N ASP A 203 -15.65 7.06 -7.97
CA ASP A 203 -15.26 7.66 -6.69
C ASP A 203 -14.04 8.60 -6.79
N PHE A 204 -13.21 8.42 -7.82
CA PHE A 204 -12.09 9.31 -8.12
C PHE A 204 -12.32 10.21 -9.33
N GLY A 205 -13.56 10.26 -9.87
CA GLY A 205 -13.91 11.06 -11.05
C GLY A 205 -13.63 10.39 -12.39
N GLY A 206 -13.25 9.10 -12.39
CA GLY A 206 -13.12 8.30 -13.61
C GLY A 206 -14.48 7.81 -14.16
N PRO A 207 -14.50 7.13 -15.33
CA PRO A 207 -15.74 6.67 -15.96
C PRO A 207 -16.56 5.68 -15.14
N GLY A 208 -15.93 4.90 -14.25
CA GLY A 208 -16.58 3.90 -13.42
C GLY A 208 -17.07 2.66 -14.18
N THR A 209 -16.51 2.36 -15.36
CA THR A 209 -16.93 1.21 -16.19
C THR A 209 -15.84 0.15 -16.30
N ALA A 210 -16.26 -1.11 -16.52
CA ALA A 210 -15.34 -2.22 -16.71
C ALA A 210 -14.46 -2.04 -17.96
N GLU A 211 -15.02 -1.44 -19.02
CA GLU A 211 -14.29 -1.14 -20.25
C GLU A 211 -13.19 -0.11 -20.03
N ALA A 212 -13.45 0.91 -19.20
CA ALA A 212 -12.44 1.92 -18.84
C ALA A 212 -11.31 1.30 -18.03
N TYR A 213 -11.63 0.48 -17.03
CA TYR A 213 -10.65 -0.26 -16.23
C TYR A 213 -9.78 -1.17 -17.12
N GLN A 214 -10.40 -1.96 -18.00
CA GLN A 214 -9.64 -2.86 -18.89
C GLN A 214 -8.71 -2.08 -19.81
N LYS A 215 -9.17 -0.97 -20.39
CA LYS A 215 -8.33 -0.11 -21.22
C LYS A 215 -7.16 0.45 -20.41
N ALA A 216 -7.38 0.87 -19.17
CA ALA A 216 -6.34 1.37 -18.28
C ALA A 216 -5.33 0.29 -17.88
N LYS A 217 -5.78 -0.96 -17.68
CA LYS A 217 -4.92 -2.11 -17.34
C LYS A 217 -3.90 -2.42 -18.43
N ASP A 218 -4.28 -2.22 -19.68
CA ASP A 218 -3.41 -2.48 -20.83
C ASP A 218 -2.44 -1.30 -21.12
N MET A 219 -2.49 -0.22 -20.34
CA MET A 219 -1.59 0.93 -20.51
C MET A 219 -0.25 0.73 -19.77
N PRO A 220 0.87 1.13 -20.38
CA PRO A 220 2.20 1.03 -19.75
C PRO A 220 2.49 2.18 -18.76
N GLU A 221 1.68 3.24 -18.78
CA GLU A 221 1.90 4.46 -18.02
C GLU A 221 0.56 5.07 -17.58
N LEU A 222 0.60 5.90 -16.54
CA LEU A 222 -0.53 6.70 -16.09
C LEU A 222 -1.08 7.56 -17.25
N PRO A 223 -2.39 7.48 -17.56
CA PRO A 223 -2.95 8.17 -18.70
C PRO A 223 -2.89 9.70 -18.59
N SER A 224 -2.89 10.36 -19.75
CA SER A 224 -3.02 11.81 -19.86
C SER A 224 -4.41 12.29 -19.44
N ALA A 225 -4.53 13.59 -19.11
CA ALA A 225 -5.78 14.20 -18.66
C ALA A 225 -6.93 14.10 -19.69
N ASP A 226 -6.59 14.09 -20.99
CA ASP A 226 -7.53 14.04 -22.11
C ASP A 226 -7.90 12.60 -22.55
N SER A 227 -7.34 11.58 -21.88
CA SER A 227 -7.63 10.16 -22.16
C SER A 227 -9.09 9.76 -21.93
N GLY A 228 -9.81 10.54 -21.10
CA GLY A 228 -11.14 10.19 -20.59
C GLY A 228 -11.13 9.09 -19.53
N LEU A 229 -9.96 8.64 -19.06
CA LEU A 229 -9.82 7.55 -18.07
C LEU A 229 -9.54 8.02 -16.65
N ILE A 230 -9.03 9.24 -16.47
CA ILE A 230 -8.51 9.74 -15.20
C ILE A 230 -8.91 11.19 -14.96
N ASP A 231 -9.34 11.50 -13.74
CA ASP A 231 -9.43 12.88 -13.25
C ASP A 231 -8.09 13.30 -12.63
N ARG A 232 -7.33 14.13 -13.36
CA ARG A 232 -6.02 14.63 -12.90
C ARG A 232 -6.12 15.68 -11.80
N THR A 233 -7.31 16.19 -11.51
CA THR A 233 -7.55 17.05 -10.35
C THR A 233 -7.65 16.25 -9.06
N LYS A 234 -8.10 14.98 -9.14
CA LYS A 234 -8.11 14.02 -8.03
C LYS A 234 -6.80 13.25 -7.91
N ILE A 235 -6.30 12.70 -9.02
CA ILE A 235 -5.09 11.87 -9.07
C ILE A 235 -3.97 12.64 -9.76
N ALA A 236 -3.11 13.28 -8.97
CA ALA A 236 -2.05 14.16 -9.46
C ALA A 236 -0.84 13.41 -10.05
N ALA A 237 -0.50 12.22 -9.54
CA ALA A 237 0.62 11.40 -9.99
C ALA A 237 0.51 9.99 -9.40
N GLY A 238 1.29 9.06 -9.95
CA GLY A 238 1.49 7.74 -9.38
C GLY A 238 2.47 6.93 -10.22
N VAL A 239 2.97 5.85 -9.63
CA VAL A 239 3.93 4.90 -10.21
C VAL A 239 3.71 3.54 -9.54
N ASP A 240 3.85 2.44 -10.26
CA ASP A 240 3.98 1.13 -9.66
C ASP A 240 5.46 0.86 -9.35
N LEU A 241 5.76 0.59 -8.09
CA LEU A 241 7.13 0.37 -7.62
C LEU A 241 7.58 -1.09 -7.71
N VAL A 242 6.65 -2.03 -7.90
CA VAL A 242 6.93 -3.46 -7.74
C VAL A 242 6.27 -4.37 -8.76
N GLY A 243 5.23 -3.93 -9.47
CA GLY A 243 4.51 -4.75 -10.44
C GLY A 243 3.37 -5.55 -9.82
N ASP A 244 2.34 -5.82 -10.62
CA ASP A 244 1.13 -6.54 -10.24
C ASP A 244 1.35 -7.92 -9.60
N SER A 245 2.40 -8.63 -10.03
CA SER A 245 2.70 -9.99 -9.57
C SER A 245 3.57 -10.04 -8.31
N TYR A 246 3.93 -8.87 -7.75
CA TYR A 246 4.89 -8.80 -6.66
C TYR A 246 4.38 -9.47 -5.38
N ASN A 247 5.22 -10.34 -4.84
CA ASN A 247 5.03 -11.00 -3.57
C ASN A 247 6.40 -11.25 -2.91
N ALA A 248 6.74 -10.41 -1.94
CA ALA A 248 7.99 -10.50 -1.18
C ALA A 248 8.18 -11.84 -0.44
N SER A 249 7.10 -12.57 -0.17
CA SER A 249 7.13 -13.89 0.49
C SER A 249 7.22 -15.06 -0.50
N SER A 250 7.15 -14.80 -1.81
CA SER A 250 7.25 -15.85 -2.84
C SER A 250 8.68 -16.39 -2.94
N THR A 251 8.81 -17.69 -3.19
CA THR A 251 10.09 -18.31 -3.56
C THR A 251 10.37 -18.19 -5.07
N ASN A 252 9.39 -17.76 -5.86
CA ASN A 252 9.59 -17.47 -7.28
C ASN A 252 10.30 -16.12 -7.45
N ALA A 253 11.46 -16.14 -8.10
CA ALA A 253 12.26 -14.96 -8.40
C ALA A 253 11.47 -13.88 -9.17
N GLU A 254 10.58 -14.27 -10.08
CA GLU A 254 9.77 -13.33 -10.87
C GLU A 254 8.72 -12.61 -10.04
N GLN A 255 8.32 -13.18 -8.90
CA GLN A 255 7.32 -12.57 -8.01
C GLN A 255 7.97 -11.84 -6.84
N ASN A 256 9.11 -12.31 -6.34
CA ASN A 256 9.79 -11.63 -5.22
C ASN A 256 10.79 -10.55 -5.67
N THR A 257 10.96 -10.36 -6.98
CA THR A 257 11.72 -9.26 -7.57
C THR A 257 10.76 -8.15 -8.02
N PRO A 258 10.99 -6.89 -7.62
CA PRO A 258 10.21 -5.77 -8.12
C PRO A 258 10.31 -5.58 -9.65
N HIS A 259 9.17 -5.40 -10.30
CA HIS A 259 9.00 -5.05 -11.71
C HIS A 259 8.23 -3.71 -11.84
N PRO A 260 8.89 -2.57 -11.57
CA PRO A 260 8.22 -1.27 -11.58
C PRO A 260 7.76 -0.86 -12.99
N ASP A 261 6.65 -0.12 -13.05
CA ASP A 261 6.19 0.57 -14.24
C ASP A 261 5.51 1.90 -13.89
N SER A 262 5.09 2.68 -14.89
CA SER A 262 4.53 4.02 -14.66
C SER A 262 3.00 4.04 -14.52
N ASN A 263 2.34 2.88 -14.51
CA ASN A 263 0.90 2.74 -14.37
C ASN A 263 0.53 2.26 -12.95
N PRO A 264 0.12 3.15 -12.03
CA PRO A 264 -0.20 2.78 -10.65
C PRO A 264 -1.58 2.12 -10.50
N LEU A 265 -2.12 1.51 -11.56
CA LEU A 265 -3.45 0.93 -11.52
C LEU A 265 -3.48 -0.18 -10.47
N ASP A 266 -4.51 -0.18 -9.62
CA ASP A 266 -4.69 -1.24 -8.62
C ASP A 266 -5.16 -2.52 -9.31
N CYS A 267 -4.21 -3.36 -9.68
CA CYS A 267 -4.53 -4.56 -10.42
C CYS A 267 -5.20 -5.61 -9.52
N ARG A 268 -6.37 -6.06 -9.97
CA ARG A 268 -7.04 -7.25 -9.45
C ARG A 268 -6.53 -8.47 -10.22
N PRO A 269 -5.75 -9.38 -9.60
CA PRO A 269 -5.48 -10.66 -10.23
C PRO A 269 -6.78 -11.49 -10.23
N ASP A 270 -7.11 -12.09 -11.37
CA ASP A 270 -8.22 -13.04 -11.45
C ASP A 270 -8.00 -14.19 -10.46
N GLY A 271 -9.02 -14.50 -9.64
CA GLY A 271 -8.96 -15.58 -8.65
C GLY A 271 -8.30 -15.23 -7.31
N PHE A 272 -7.81 -14.00 -7.11
CA PHE A 272 -7.38 -13.51 -5.80
C PHE A 272 -8.35 -12.46 -5.24
N GLY A 273 -8.81 -12.64 -4.01
CA GLY A 273 -9.65 -11.66 -3.30
C GLY A 273 -8.88 -10.43 -2.76
N SER A 274 -7.75 -10.05 -3.37
CA SER A 274 -6.81 -9.07 -2.77
C SER A 274 -6.26 -7.96 -3.66
N GLY A 275 -6.82 -7.74 -4.86
CA GLY A 275 -6.67 -6.45 -5.55
C GLY A 275 -7.74 -5.46 -5.08
N GLY A 276 -7.45 -4.16 -5.14
CA GLY A 276 -8.37 -3.12 -4.68
C GLY A 276 -8.11 -2.59 -3.27
N HIS A 277 -7.06 -3.05 -2.57
CA HIS A 277 -6.76 -2.56 -1.22
C HIS A 277 -6.33 -1.10 -1.24
N GLY A 278 -5.40 -0.75 -2.13
CA GLY A 278 -4.95 0.63 -2.31
C GLY A 278 -6.07 1.55 -2.80
N THR A 279 -6.94 1.06 -3.69
CA THR A 279 -8.16 1.75 -4.12
C THR A 279 -9.09 2.03 -2.94
N HIS A 280 -9.31 1.03 -2.08
CA HIS A 280 -10.14 1.19 -0.88
C HIS A 280 -9.53 2.20 0.12
N VAL A 281 -8.21 2.14 0.35
CA VAL A 281 -7.48 3.09 1.20
C VAL A 281 -7.57 4.51 0.63
N ALA A 282 -7.35 4.67 -0.68
CA ALA A 282 -7.44 5.96 -1.37
C ALA A 282 -8.87 6.52 -1.32
N GLY A 283 -9.90 5.67 -1.47
CA GLY A 283 -11.30 6.07 -1.38
C GLY A 283 -11.65 6.54 0.02
N THR A 284 -11.20 5.81 1.05
CA THR A 284 -11.34 6.21 2.45
C THR A 284 -10.67 7.56 2.74
N ALA A 285 -9.50 7.80 2.15
CA ALA A 285 -8.73 9.01 2.39
C ALA A 285 -9.29 10.24 1.65
N ALA A 286 -9.72 10.09 0.39
CA ALA A 286 -10.00 11.22 -0.49
C ALA A 286 -11.00 10.94 -1.64
N GLY A 287 -11.79 9.86 -1.58
CA GLY A 287 -12.86 9.60 -2.54
C GLY A 287 -13.92 10.72 -2.56
N TYR A 288 -14.63 10.88 -3.67
CA TYR A 288 -15.73 11.84 -3.78
C TYR A 288 -17.00 11.34 -3.06
N GLY A 289 -17.11 10.04 -2.81
CA GLY A 289 -18.30 9.35 -2.32
C GLY A 289 -19.32 9.16 -3.44
N VAL A 290 -19.43 7.93 -3.97
CA VAL A 290 -20.39 7.54 -5.03
C VAL A 290 -21.27 6.37 -4.62
#